data_AF-A0AAU0RVK0-F1
#
_entry.id   AF-A0AAU0RVK0-F1
#
_cell.length_a   1.000
_cell.length_b   1.000
_cell.length_c   1.000
_cell.angle_alpha   90.00
_cell.angle_beta   90.00
_cell.angle_gamma   90.00
#
_symmetry.space_group_name_H-M   'P 1'
#
loop_
_entity.id
_entity.type
_entity.pdbx_description
1 polymer ?
#
loop_
_entity_poly.entity_id
_entity_poly.type
_entity_poly.pdbx_seq_one_letter_code
_entity_poly.pdbx_strand_id
1 'polypeptide(L)'
;MKRAENFAIHLQQLKAFDQCDPDFTKALDLFSAKLTPSHSLTSRRFSIWAEVRLLLDDAFLRAIENYPGAWAFELLGNTRLSAMGKQPPEWRVNPAVIESSSGYDRTELRATKIDQLEVKAADVLAVDWQVSNLQLWDMNLRYAIRSAQDAVNDPYEPSCERFCRTLDSVRRLLSVLDALRPGRTLYYGNWFMDDRTRPQATSYCELCWRETKRWVGLMGAGEGPGKYFPDARWRKLSNRYCEIHDPSNPGSRYHSDLPFRVAFRRELEALRGRGYSGFAFRFPLPNGADTQELRKTAYDQVHSRLHPATTSLTAKLGLREKIWVLHEEGLHQAEIARRLGVSRQAVSKAWKSLKELVLKRHAEVYIDPGTGEPSIKPSVLAELKTLHAQGVPISEIARRTRLFKRTVQALVGRLD
;
A
#
# COMPACT_ATOMS: atom_id res chain seq x y z
N MET A 1 17.09 2.04 6.25
CA MET A 1 18.08 3.13 6.13
C MET A 1 17.41 4.49 5.91
N LYS A 2 16.71 4.76 4.79
CA LYS A 2 16.15 6.09 4.45
C LYS A 2 15.31 6.85 5.52
N ARG A 3 14.57 6.17 6.41
CA ARG A 3 13.73 6.86 7.42
C ARG A 3 14.56 7.50 8.55
N ALA A 4 15.62 6.86 9.00
CA ALA A 4 16.44 7.37 10.09
C ALA A 4 17.22 8.63 9.66
N GLU A 5 17.69 8.64 8.42
CA GLU A 5 18.35 9.79 7.79
C GLU A 5 17.39 10.98 7.63
N ASN A 6 16.18 10.76 7.07
CA ASN A 6 15.17 11.83 6.95
C ASN A 6 14.68 12.34 8.32
N PHE A 7 14.60 11.45 9.32
CA PHE A 7 14.20 11.82 10.68
C PHE A 7 15.19 12.80 11.33
N ALA A 8 16.50 12.57 11.15
CA ALA A 8 17.53 13.47 11.66
C ALA A 8 17.45 14.86 11.00
N ILE A 9 17.17 14.93 9.69
CA ILE A 9 17.00 16.20 8.96
C ILE A 9 15.80 16.98 9.51
N HIS A 10 14.65 16.32 9.73
CA HIS A 10 13.46 16.99 10.27
C HIS A 10 13.63 17.43 11.73
N LEU A 11 14.38 16.68 12.54
CA LEU A 11 14.70 17.11 13.90
C LEU A 11 15.64 18.31 13.94
N GLN A 12 16.58 18.44 13.00
CA GLN A 12 17.42 19.64 12.90
C GLN A 12 16.62 20.90 12.58
N GLN A 13 15.48 20.74 11.90
CA GLN A 13 14.54 21.83 11.62
C GLN A 13 13.69 22.18 12.85
N LEU A 14 13.62 21.33 13.88
CA LEU A 14 12.82 21.56 15.07
C LEU A 14 13.60 22.41 16.09
N LYS A 15 13.74 23.70 15.78
CA LYS A 15 14.31 24.72 16.66
C LYS A 15 13.33 25.88 16.81
N ALA A 16 13.18 26.36 18.05
CA ALA A 16 12.47 27.60 18.34
C ALA A 16 13.15 28.78 17.63
N PHE A 17 12.37 29.79 17.28
CA PHE A 17 12.92 31.04 16.79
C PHE A 17 13.55 31.85 17.92
N ASP A 18 14.50 32.71 17.56
CA ASP A 18 15.05 33.68 18.50
C ASP A 18 13.92 34.53 19.09
N GLN A 19 14.04 34.85 20.38
CA GLN A 19 13.03 35.56 21.17
C GLN A 19 11.69 34.82 21.37
N CYS A 20 11.59 33.53 21.05
CA CYS A 20 10.46 32.69 21.46
C CYS A 20 10.31 32.68 23.00
N ASP A 21 9.09 32.38 23.49
CA ASP A 21 8.84 32.19 24.90
C ASP A 21 9.82 31.17 25.52
N PRO A 22 10.49 31.50 26.64
CA PRO A 22 11.52 30.63 27.23
C PRO A 22 11.00 29.27 27.71
N ASP A 23 9.78 29.23 28.25
CA ASP A 23 9.17 27.98 28.71
C ASP A 23 8.83 27.09 27.52
N PHE A 24 8.28 27.68 26.45
CA PHE A 24 8.01 26.94 25.22
C PHE A 24 9.29 26.43 24.56
N THR A 25 10.35 27.25 24.54
CA THR A 25 11.67 26.85 24.00
C THR A 25 12.22 25.63 24.74
N LYS A 26 12.24 25.70 26.08
CA LYS A 26 12.70 24.59 26.93
C LYS A 26 11.85 23.33 26.73
N ALA A 27 10.54 23.48 26.61
CA ALA A 27 9.61 22.40 26.35
C ALA A 27 9.85 21.75 24.97
N LEU A 28 10.12 22.55 23.94
CA LEU A 28 10.44 22.10 22.59
C LEU A 28 11.75 21.33 22.52
N ASP A 29 12.78 21.79 23.25
CA ASP A 29 14.06 21.10 23.35
C ASP A 29 13.91 19.71 24.00
N LEU A 30 13.14 19.63 25.10
CA LEU A 30 12.83 18.36 25.76
C LEU A 30 12.03 17.42 24.86
N PHE A 31 11.06 17.94 24.13
CA PHE A 31 10.28 17.18 23.16
C PHE A 31 11.17 16.63 22.04
N SER A 32 12.01 17.49 21.45
CA SER A 32 12.95 17.11 20.39
C SER A 32 13.91 16.00 20.86
N ALA A 33 14.46 16.12 22.06
CA ALA A 33 15.36 15.12 22.65
C ALA A 33 14.69 13.76 22.90
N LYS A 34 13.38 13.73 23.13
CA LYS A 34 12.62 12.50 23.42
C LYS A 34 12.15 11.77 22.17
N LEU A 35 12.07 12.46 21.02
CA LEU A 35 11.63 11.87 19.78
C LEU A 35 12.64 10.83 19.27
N THR A 36 12.11 9.72 18.74
CA THR A 36 12.90 8.65 18.12
C THR A 36 12.28 8.26 16.78
N PRO A 37 13.00 7.57 15.88
CA PRO A 37 12.46 7.14 14.59
C PRO A 37 11.22 6.24 14.68
N SER A 38 10.94 5.67 15.87
CA SER A 38 9.76 4.86 16.14
C SER A 38 8.48 5.67 16.35
N HIS A 39 8.61 6.96 16.68
CA HIS A 39 7.46 7.86 16.86
C HIS A 39 6.76 8.15 15.53
N SER A 40 5.43 8.27 15.56
CA SER A 40 4.64 8.76 14.42
C SER A 40 3.29 9.33 14.85
N LEU A 41 2.65 10.07 13.92
CA LEU A 41 1.33 10.68 14.13
C LEU A 41 0.21 9.68 14.46
N THR A 42 0.28 8.47 13.92
CA THR A 42 -0.77 7.44 14.05
C THR A 42 -0.38 6.25 14.93
N SER A 43 0.85 6.23 15.46
CA SER A 43 1.30 5.14 16.33
C SER A 43 0.55 5.14 17.66
N ARG A 44 0.04 3.96 18.05
CA ARG A 44 -0.56 3.75 19.38
C ARG A 44 0.50 3.55 20.48
N ARG A 45 1.65 2.97 20.15
CA ARG A 45 2.72 2.62 21.11
C ARG A 45 3.74 3.74 21.30
N PHE A 46 4.06 4.46 20.23
CA PHE A 46 5.05 5.55 20.20
C PHE A 46 4.37 6.80 19.64
N SER A 47 3.38 7.31 20.37
CA SER A 47 2.48 8.37 19.87
C SER A 47 3.12 9.74 20.00
N ILE A 48 3.33 10.44 18.88
CA ILE A 48 3.78 11.83 18.89
C ILE A 48 2.82 12.71 19.69
N TRP A 49 1.51 12.52 19.53
CA TRP A 49 0.50 13.31 20.23
C TRP A 49 0.50 13.11 21.75
N ALA A 50 0.97 11.96 22.24
CA ALA A 50 1.15 11.75 23.67
C ALA A 50 2.33 12.57 24.20
N GLU A 51 3.41 12.65 23.43
CA GLU A 51 4.59 13.45 23.79
C GLU A 51 4.33 14.95 23.68
N VAL A 52 3.63 15.41 22.63
CA VAL A 52 3.16 16.80 22.52
C VAL A 52 2.31 17.18 23.73
N ARG A 53 1.39 16.30 24.14
CA ARG A 53 0.54 16.55 25.31
C ARG A 53 1.35 16.70 26.59
N LEU A 54 2.29 15.80 26.80
CA LEU A 54 3.07 15.75 28.03
C LEU A 54 4.03 16.93 28.16
N LEU A 55 4.60 17.39 27.03
CA LEU A 55 5.72 18.32 27.06
C LEU A 55 5.36 19.73 26.59
N LEU A 56 4.43 19.90 25.65
CA LEU A 56 4.22 21.17 24.95
C LEU A 56 2.89 21.87 25.25
N ASP A 57 1.82 21.13 25.57
CA ASP A 57 0.48 21.70 25.74
C ASP A 57 0.46 22.86 26.77
N ASP A 58 1.02 22.65 27.96
CA ASP A 58 0.95 23.65 29.03
C ASP A 58 1.82 24.88 28.73
N ALA A 59 2.99 24.69 28.12
CA ALA A 59 3.86 25.80 27.75
C ALA A 59 3.25 26.64 26.63
N PHE A 60 2.59 26.00 25.66
CA PHE A 60 1.85 26.69 24.60
C PHE A 60 0.67 27.49 25.16
N LEU A 61 -0.15 26.87 26.02
CA LEU A 61 -1.30 27.54 26.62
C LEU A 61 -0.87 28.78 27.44
N ARG A 62 0.18 28.65 28.26
CA ARG A 62 0.74 29.80 28.99
C ARG A 62 1.21 30.91 28.05
N ALA A 63 1.88 30.57 26.95
CA ALA A 63 2.38 31.58 26.02
C ALA A 63 1.25 32.36 25.34
N ILE A 64 0.13 31.71 25.01
CA ILE A 64 -1.03 32.39 24.40
C ILE A 64 -1.87 33.15 25.43
N GLU A 65 -1.98 32.66 26.66
CA GLU A 65 -2.76 33.29 27.75
C GLU A 65 -2.05 34.53 28.33
N ASN A 66 -0.71 34.51 28.37
CA ASN A 66 0.08 35.58 28.96
C ASN A 66 0.35 36.76 28.02
N TYR A 67 -0.04 36.68 26.74
CA TYR A 67 0.17 37.78 25.81
C TYR A 67 -0.85 38.91 26.10
N PRO A 68 -0.39 40.13 26.47
CA PRO A 68 -1.28 41.20 26.91
C PRO A 68 -1.94 41.98 25.76
N GLY A 69 -1.46 41.79 24.53
CA GLY A 69 -1.96 42.51 23.35
C GLY A 69 -3.28 41.96 22.82
N ALA A 70 -3.96 42.75 21.98
CA ALA A 70 -5.14 42.29 21.28
C ALA A 70 -4.74 41.41 20.08
N TRP A 71 -5.48 40.34 19.85
CA TRP A 71 -5.33 39.44 18.71
C TRP A 71 -6.60 38.59 18.55
N ALA A 72 -6.68 37.79 17.48
CA ALA A 72 -7.80 36.90 17.22
C ALA A 72 -7.77 35.64 18.11
N PHE A 73 -7.94 35.81 19.43
CA PHE A 73 -7.90 34.75 20.44
C PHE A 73 -8.85 33.59 20.10
N GLU A 74 -10.03 33.89 19.56
CA GLU A 74 -11.04 32.93 19.12
C GLU A 74 -10.53 31.84 18.15
N LEU A 75 -9.46 32.10 17.40
CA LEU A 75 -8.91 31.14 16.43
C LEU A 75 -8.12 29.99 17.05
N LEU A 76 -7.55 30.20 18.24
CA LEU A 76 -6.66 29.26 18.93
C LEU A 76 -7.05 29.00 20.39
N GLY A 77 -7.88 29.87 20.96
CA GLY A 77 -8.20 29.92 22.38
C GLY A 77 -8.65 28.58 22.94
N ASN A 78 -8.11 28.23 24.12
CA ASN A 78 -8.34 26.97 24.84
C ASN A 78 -7.92 25.69 24.09
N THR A 79 -7.33 25.78 22.90
CA THR A 79 -6.89 24.60 22.15
C THR A 79 -5.52 24.14 22.61
N ARG A 80 -5.42 22.83 22.88
CA ARG A 80 -4.14 22.15 23.14
C ARG A 80 -3.45 21.77 21.84
N LEU A 81 -2.13 21.92 21.76
CA LEU A 81 -1.35 21.46 20.60
C LEU A 81 -1.59 19.98 20.30
N SER A 82 -1.74 19.15 21.33
CA SER A 82 -1.99 17.72 21.19
C SER A 82 -3.37 17.37 20.60
N ALA A 83 -4.30 18.33 20.59
CA ALA A 83 -5.61 18.21 19.98
C ALA A 83 -5.60 18.60 18.48
N MET A 84 -4.62 19.39 18.04
CA MET A 84 -4.60 19.96 16.68
C MET A 84 -4.53 18.92 15.56
N GLY A 85 -3.97 17.73 15.80
CA GLY A 85 -4.09 16.63 14.82
C GLY A 85 -5.42 15.88 14.90
N LYS A 86 -6.10 15.90 16.05
CA LYS A 86 -7.28 15.06 16.29
C LYS A 86 -8.57 15.76 15.92
N GLN A 87 -8.59 17.08 16.09
CA GLN A 87 -9.76 17.92 15.93
C GLN A 87 -9.43 19.08 14.99
N PRO A 88 -10.32 19.41 14.04
CA PRO A 88 -10.21 20.63 13.26
C PRO A 88 -10.44 21.84 14.19
N PRO A 89 -9.96 23.04 13.80
CA PRO A 89 -10.29 24.25 14.53
C PRO A 89 -11.80 24.53 14.49
N GLU A 90 -12.35 25.05 15.58
CA GLU A 90 -13.75 25.48 15.65
C GLU A 90 -14.05 26.62 14.66
N TRP A 91 -13.06 27.50 14.49
CA TRP A 91 -13.12 28.66 13.63
C TRP A 91 -12.05 28.56 12.55
N ARG A 92 -12.40 28.79 11.28
CA ARG A 92 -11.45 28.77 10.18
C ARG A 92 -11.38 30.11 9.47
N VAL A 93 -10.18 30.63 9.28
CA VAL A 93 -9.95 31.82 8.45
C VAL A 93 -10.13 31.47 6.97
N ASN A 94 -10.88 32.30 6.23
CA ASN A 94 -11.01 32.18 4.78
C ASN A 94 -9.63 32.44 4.12
N PRO A 95 -9.09 31.52 3.30
CA PRO A 95 -7.80 31.70 2.63
C PRO A 95 -7.64 33.06 1.92
N ALA A 96 -8.71 33.58 1.31
CA ALA A 96 -8.69 34.86 0.59
C ALA A 96 -8.34 36.06 1.50
N VAL A 97 -8.66 35.98 2.79
CA VAL A 97 -8.36 37.03 3.77
C VAL A 97 -6.86 37.03 4.12
N ILE A 98 -6.23 35.85 4.15
CA ILE A 98 -4.80 35.70 4.44
C ILE A 98 -3.94 36.32 3.33
N GLU A 99 -4.39 36.23 2.08
CA GLU A 99 -3.68 36.75 0.89
C GLU A 99 -3.94 38.23 0.61
N SER A 100 -4.96 38.83 1.24
CA SER A 100 -5.29 40.25 1.08
C SER A 100 -4.31 41.16 1.83
N SER A 101 -3.92 42.27 1.22
CA SER A 101 -3.03 43.29 1.84
C SER A 101 -3.77 44.26 2.77
N SER A 102 -5.10 44.16 2.89
CA SER A 102 -5.91 45.01 3.77
C SER A 102 -5.60 44.72 5.25
N GLY A 103 -5.62 45.75 6.08
CA GLY A 103 -5.38 45.61 7.52
C GLY A 103 -6.43 44.74 8.20
N TYR A 104 -6.12 44.25 9.40
CA TYR A 104 -7.02 43.49 10.25
C TYR A 104 -8.43 44.12 10.37
N ASP A 105 -9.42 43.49 9.74
CA ASP A 105 -10.85 43.78 9.95
C ASP A 105 -11.53 42.58 10.60
N ARG A 106 -11.96 42.75 11.87
CA ARG A 106 -12.72 41.74 12.63
C ARG A 106 -14.06 41.38 11.98
N THR A 107 -14.60 42.21 11.09
CA THR A 107 -15.85 41.96 10.38
C THR A 107 -15.66 41.13 9.10
N GLU A 108 -14.46 41.17 8.49
CA GLU A 108 -14.05 40.25 7.41
C GLU A 108 -13.68 38.85 7.91
N LEU A 109 -13.55 38.73 9.23
CA LEU A 109 -13.59 37.49 9.99
C LEU A 109 -15.01 36.88 9.89
N ARG A 110 -15.50 36.66 8.66
CA ARG A 110 -16.30 35.49 8.33
C ARG A 110 -15.41 34.27 8.57
N ALA A 111 -15.01 34.04 9.82
CA ALA A 111 -14.66 32.72 10.25
C ALA A 111 -15.93 31.93 10.01
N THR A 112 -15.92 31.17 8.92
CA THR A 112 -16.96 30.19 8.71
C THR A 112 -16.85 29.27 9.90
N LYS A 113 -17.75 29.42 10.88
CA LYS A 113 -17.94 28.41 11.89
C LYS A 113 -18.10 27.12 11.11
N ILE A 114 -17.27 26.12 11.41
CA ILE A 114 -17.43 24.85 10.71
C ILE A 114 -18.76 24.30 11.24
N ASP A 115 -19.86 24.55 10.50
CA ASP A 115 -21.26 24.35 10.93
C ASP A 115 -21.56 22.89 11.30
N GLN A 116 -20.63 21.99 11.00
CA GLN A 116 -20.54 20.67 11.58
C GLN A 116 -19.09 20.49 11.99
N LEU A 117 -18.80 20.35 13.30
CA LEU A 117 -17.55 19.74 13.76
C LEU A 117 -17.44 18.41 13.01
N GLU A 118 -16.73 18.39 11.89
CA GLU A 118 -16.63 17.23 11.04
C GLU A 118 -15.96 16.17 11.90
N VAL A 119 -16.77 15.27 12.45
CA VAL A 119 -16.24 14.05 13.03
C VAL A 119 -15.51 13.38 11.89
N LYS A 120 -14.24 13.02 12.10
CA LYS A 120 -13.42 12.37 11.08
C LYS A 120 -14.28 11.39 10.30
N ALA A 121 -14.56 11.71 9.04
CA ALA A 121 -15.47 10.92 8.25
C ALA A 121 -14.94 9.46 8.19
N ALA A 122 -15.85 8.49 8.23
CA ALA A 122 -15.50 7.07 8.42
C ALA A 122 -14.55 6.54 7.32
N ASP A 123 -14.47 7.26 6.22
CA ASP A 123 -13.68 7.04 5.02
C ASP A 123 -12.30 7.73 5.00
N VAL A 124 -12.04 8.70 5.87
CA VAL A 124 -10.76 9.43 5.93
C VAL A 124 -9.75 8.69 6.80
N LEU A 125 -8.51 8.51 6.30
CA LEU A 125 -7.44 7.90 7.09
C LEU A 125 -7.09 8.77 8.28
N ALA A 126 -6.69 8.15 9.40
CA ALA A 126 -6.31 8.90 10.59
C ALA A 126 -5.12 9.85 10.33
N VAL A 127 -4.19 9.48 9.46
CA VAL A 127 -3.04 10.33 9.09
C VAL A 127 -3.47 11.50 8.20
N ASP A 128 -4.31 11.26 7.18
CA ASP A 128 -4.77 12.32 6.28
C ASP A 128 -5.65 13.33 7.03
N TRP A 129 -6.50 12.85 7.93
CA TRP A 129 -7.25 13.69 8.85
C TRP A 129 -6.34 14.56 9.71
N GLN A 130 -5.32 13.94 10.32
CA GLN A 130 -4.36 14.66 11.15
C GLN A 130 -3.61 15.72 10.37
N VAL A 131 -3.15 15.41 9.16
CA VAL A 131 -2.43 16.34 8.28
C VAL A 131 -3.35 17.48 7.82
N SER A 132 -4.58 17.17 7.42
CA SER A 132 -5.55 18.19 7.02
C SER A 132 -5.83 19.15 8.18
N ASN A 133 -6.02 18.63 9.40
CA ASN A 133 -6.18 19.47 10.58
C ASN A 133 -4.93 20.34 10.82
N LEU A 134 -3.72 19.78 10.72
CA LEU A 134 -2.47 20.54 10.87
C LEU A 134 -2.38 21.73 9.90
N GLN A 135 -2.82 21.56 8.65
CA GLN A 135 -2.86 22.64 7.67
C GLN A 135 -3.88 23.73 8.03
N LEU A 136 -5.06 23.32 8.51
CA LEU A 136 -6.09 24.26 9.00
C LEU A 136 -5.58 25.06 10.20
N TRP A 137 -4.87 24.41 11.13
CA TRP A 137 -4.27 25.08 12.28
C TRP A 137 -3.10 26.00 11.88
N ASP A 138 -2.25 25.64 10.92
CA ASP A 138 -1.20 26.55 10.40
C ASP A 138 -1.81 27.83 9.79
N MET A 139 -2.95 27.73 9.10
CA MET A 139 -3.66 28.91 8.59
C MET A 139 -4.12 29.83 9.72
N ASN A 140 -4.73 29.27 10.78
CA ASN A 140 -5.16 30.05 11.93
C ASN A 140 -3.97 30.70 12.66
N LEU A 141 -2.86 29.98 12.80
CA LEU A 141 -1.64 30.51 13.42
C LEU A 141 -1.07 31.69 12.63
N ARG A 142 -1.03 31.63 11.29
CA ARG A 142 -0.60 32.75 10.43
C ARG A 142 -1.45 33.98 10.65
N TYR A 143 -2.77 33.80 10.71
CA TYR A 143 -3.68 34.93 10.92
C TYR A 143 -3.55 35.49 12.34
N ALA A 144 -3.41 34.63 13.36
CA ALA A 144 -3.20 35.07 14.74
C ALA A 144 -1.96 35.96 14.87
N ILE A 145 -0.84 35.57 14.24
CA ILE A 145 0.39 36.38 14.17
C ILE A 145 0.11 37.75 13.54
N ARG A 146 -0.50 37.77 12.34
CA ARG A 146 -0.81 39.02 11.65
C ARG A 146 -1.75 39.91 12.47
N SER A 147 -2.78 39.34 13.08
CA SER A 147 -3.73 40.09 13.91
C SER A 147 -3.08 40.72 15.14
N ALA A 148 -2.09 40.04 15.75
CA ALA A 148 -1.34 40.58 16.87
C ALA A 148 -0.43 41.74 16.42
N GLN A 149 0.24 41.60 15.28
CA GLN A 149 1.09 42.63 14.69
C GLN A 149 0.30 43.87 14.28
N ASP A 150 -0.87 43.71 13.68
CA ASP A 150 -1.74 44.82 13.25
C ASP A 150 -2.39 45.55 14.44
N ALA A 151 -2.55 44.87 15.59
CA ALA A 151 -3.19 45.42 16.78
C ALA A 151 -2.25 46.27 17.64
N VAL A 152 -0.94 46.18 17.44
CA VAL A 152 0.06 46.98 18.14
C VAL A 152 0.57 48.10 17.24
N ASN A 153 0.90 49.25 17.83
CA ASN A 153 1.48 50.37 17.09
C ASN A 153 2.92 50.06 16.63
N ASP A 154 3.63 49.18 17.34
CA ASP A 154 4.95 48.68 16.98
C ASP A 154 4.96 47.13 17.03
N PRO A 155 4.98 46.44 15.87
CA PRO A 155 4.99 44.98 15.80
C PRO A 155 6.28 44.35 16.35
N TYR A 156 7.31 45.16 16.63
CA TYR A 156 8.57 44.75 17.24
C TYR A 156 8.61 45.01 18.76
N GLU A 157 7.49 45.41 19.38
CA GLU A 157 7.39 45.45 20.83
C GLU A 157 7.78 44.06 21.41
N PRO A 158 8.64 43.97 22.44
CA PRO A 158 9.17 42.69 22.92
C PRO A 158 8.10 41.64 23.29
N SER A 159 6.92 42.09 23.74
CA SER A 159 5.80 41.21 24.09
C SER A 159 5.14 40.61 22.83
N CYS A 160 4.91 41.43 21.80
CA CYS A 160 4.36 41.05 20.51
C CYS A 160 5.35 40.19 19.72
N GLU A 161 6.62 40.59 19.66
CA GLU A 161 7.65 39.81 18.98
C GLU A 161 7.76 38.42 19.62
N ARG A 162 7.85 38.32 20.94
CA ARG A 162 7.89 37.02 21.64
C ARG A 162 6.69 36.14 21.33
N PHE A 163 5.49 36.70 21.38
CA PHE A 163 4.26 35.99 21.05
C PHE A 163 4.29 35.45 19.61
N CYS A 164 4.59 36.32 18.64
CA CYS A 164 4.66 35.96 17.23
C CYS A 164 5.72 34.88 16.95
N ARG A 165 6.92 35.01 17.54
CA ARG A 165 8.01 34.02 17.43
C ARG A 165 7.65 32.67 18.04
N THR A 166 6.84 32.68 19.10
CA THR A 166 6.32 31.44 19.70
C THR A 166 5.34 30.75 18.75
N LEU A 167 4.40 31.49 18.16
CA LEU A 167 3.47 30.93 17.18
C LEU A 167 4.18 30.45 15.91
N ASP A 168 5.20 31.17 15.42
CA ASP A 168 6.04 30.70 14.31
C ASP A 168 6.81 29.41 14.65
N SER A 169 7.26 29.26 15.89
CA SER A 169 7.88 28.03 16.38
C SER A 169 6.88 26.87 16.40
N VAL A 170 5.62 27.12 16.78
CA VAL A 170 4.52 26.15 16.68
C VAL A 170 4.27 25.77 15.23
N ARG A 171 4.19 26.74 14.30
CA ARG A 171 4.00 26.46 12.86
C ARG A 171 5.10 25.56 12.29
N ARG A 172 6.35 25.83 12.67
CA ARG A 172 7.51 24.99 12.32
C ARG A 172 7.39 23.59 12.92
N LEU A 173 6.96 23.47 14.18
CA LEU A 173 6.61 22.19 14.78
C LEU A 173 5.53 21.47 13.96
N LEU A 174 4.43 22.13 13.59
CA LEU A 174 3.36 21.51 12.79
C LEU A 174 3.89 21.01 11.44
N SER A 175 4.77 21.75 10.79
CA SER A 175 5.43 21.32 9.54
C SER A 175 6.35 20.11 9.75
N VAL A 176 7.07 20.03 10.88
CA VAL A 176 7.87 18.84 11.22
C VAL A 176 6.97 17.66 11.55
N LEU A 177 5.89 17.86 12.33
CA LEU A 177 4.91 16.82 12.63
C LEU A 177 4.26 16.29 11.36
N ASP A 178 3.93 17.18 10.44
CA ASP A 178 3.48 16.85 9.10
C ASP A 178 4.52 16.00 8.35
N ALA A 179 5.82 16.22 8.53
CA ALA A 179 6.85 15.35 7.93
C ALA A 179 7.05 14.01 8.67
N LEU A 180 6.77 13.94 9.98
CA LEU A 180 6.93 12.76 10.85
C LEU A 180 5.79 11.74 10.74
N ARG A 181 5.36 11.51 9.51
CA ARG A 181 4.38 10.49 9.15
C ARG A 181 4.97 9.08 9.33
N PRO A 182 4.15 8.03 9.42
CA PRO A 182 4.65 6.66 9.32
C PRO A 182 5.55 6.54 8.09
N GLY A 183 6.78 6.03 8.23
CA GLY A 183 7.86 6.17 7.23
C GLY A 183 7.69 5.46 5.88
N ARG A 184 6.45 5.21 5.47
CA ARG A 184 6.04 4.69 4.17
C ARG A 184 4.96 5.56 3.54
N THR A 185 4.93 6.86 3.88
CA THR A 185 4.16 7.87 3.15
C THR A 185 4.97 8.44 1.99
N LEU A 186 4.56 8.24 0.75
CA LEU A 186 5.15 8.89 -0.44
C LEU A 186 4.22 10.01 -0.93
N TYR A 187 4.81 11.12 -1.39
CA TYR A 187 4.13 12.23 -2.05
C TYR A 187 4.08 11.97 -3.56
N TYR A 188 2.91 12.06 -4.18
CA TYR A 188 2.76 11.98 -5.64
C TYR A 188 1.67 12.93 -6.10
N GLY A 189 2.05 14.02 -6.76
CA GLY A 189 1.13 15.12 -7.07
C GLY A 189 0.60 15.79 -5.80
N ASN A 190 -0.73 16.05 -5.73
CA ASN A 190 -1.39 16.71 -4.59
C ASN A 190 -1.83 15.76 -3.45
N TRP A 191 -1.37 14.50 -3.45
CA TRP A 191 -1.90 13.47 -2.55
C TRP A 191 -0.80 12.68 -1.83
N PHE A 192 -1.12 12.21 -0.61
CA PHE A 192 -0.24 11.43 0.25
C PHE A 192 -0.65 9.95 0.27
N MET A 193 0.34 9.03 0.27
CA MET A 193 0.11 7.58 0.17
C MET A 193 0.79 6.81 1.30
N ASP A 194 0.08 6.17 2.25
CA ASP A 194 0.64 5.37 3.37
C ASP A 194 0.87 3.85 3.08
N ASP A 195 1.24 3.08 4.11
CA ASP A 195 1.52 1.63 4.06
C ASP A 195 0.28 0.75 3.73
N ARG A 196 -0.93 1.27 3.96
CA ARG A 196 -2.19 0.69 3.48
C ARG A 196 -2.42 1.02 2.00
N THR A 197 -1.69 1.98 1.44
CA THR A 197 -1.62 2.33 0.01
C THR A 197 -0.19 2.18 -0.53
N ARG A 198 0.41 0.99 -0.34
CA ARG A 198 1.60 0.52 -1.10
C ARG A 198 1.61 1.08 -2.52
N PRO A 199 2.79 1.28 -3.14
CA PRO A 199 2.87 1.68 -4.55
C PRO A 199 1.87 0.84 -5.36
N GLN A 200 1.07 1.53 -6.17
CA GLN A 200 0.09 0.98 -7.11
C GLN A 200 0.74 0.05 -8.17
N ALA A 201 1.96 -0.44 -7.93
CA ALA A 201 2.82 -1.14 -8.87
C ALA A 201 2.60 -2.65 -8.91
N THR A 202 1.84 -3.24 -7.97
CA THR A 202 1.34 -4.61 -8.17
C THR A 202 -0.17 -4.56 -8.28
N SER A 203 -0.66 -4.38 -9.50
CA SER A 203 -2.05 -4.70 -9.87
C SER A 203 -2.40 -6.14 -9.52
N TYR A 204 -1.41 -7.01 -9.28
CA TYR A 204 -1.56 -8.45 -9.07
C TYR A 204 -1.34 -8.95 -7.62
N CYS A 205 -2.10 -9.99 -7.26
CA CYS A 205 -2.05 -10.74 -6.02
C CYS A 205 -0.65 -11.31 -5.72
N GLU A 206 -0.15 -11.19 -4.50
CA GLU A 206 1.15 -11.73 -4.08
C GLU A 206 1.31 -13.24 -4.25
N LEU A 207 0.19 -13.97 -4.30
CA LEU A 207 0.16 -15.43 -4.35
C LEU A 207 -0.16 -15.97 -5.75
N CYS A 208 -0.60 -15.14 -6.71
CA CYS A 208 -0.93 -15.60 -8.06
C CYS A 208 -0.83 -14.52 -9.14
N TRP A 209 -1.44 -14.79 -10.30
CA TRP A 209 -1.49 -13.91 -11.46
C TRP A 209 -2.71 -12.99 -11.49
N ARG A 210 -3.73 -13.24 -10.66
CA ARG A 210 -4.95 -12.43 -10.64
C ARG A 210 -4.69 -11.04 -10.10
N GLU A 211 -5.50 -10.11 -10.53
CA GLU A 211 -5.49 -8.75 -10.00
C GLU A 211 -5.96 -8.71 -8.54
N THR A 212 -5.46 -7.75 -7.78
CA THR A 212 -5.87 -7.54 -6.38
C THR A 212 -7.31 -7.03 -6.33
N LYS A 213 -8.04 -7.33 -5.23
CA LYS A 213 -9.42 -6.83 -5.04
C LYS A 213 -9.50 -5.32 -5.25
N ARG A 214 -8.48 -4.60 -4.76
CA ARG A 214 -8.38 -3.15 -4.91
C ARG A 214 -8.24 -2.71 -6.37
N TRP A 215 -7.40 -3.39 -7.15
CA TRP A 215 -7.19 -3.03 -8.55
C TRP A 215 -8.46 -3.27 -9.39
N VAL A 216 -9.12 -4.41 -9.18
CA VAL A 216 -10.42 -4.70 -9.81
C VAL A 216 -11.46 -3.64 -9.44
N GLY A 217 -11.53 -3.25 -8.16
CA GLY A 217 -12.43 -2.18 -7.71
C GLY A 217 -12.10 -0.79 -8.26
N LEU A 218 -10.82 -0.51 -8.54
CA LEU A 218 -10.39 0.75 -9.16
C LEU A 218 -10.78 0.80 -10.65
N MET A 219 -10.50 -0.27 -11.39
CA MET A 219 -10.79 -0.36 -12.83
C MET A 219 -12.29 -0.43 -13.11
N GLY A 220 -13.06 -1.15 -12.29
CA GLY A 220 -14.52 -1.24 -12.43
C GLY A 220 -15.28 0.07 -12.17
N ALA A 221 -14.63 1.07 -11.59
CA ALA A 221 -15.21 2.40 -11.39
C ALA A 221 -15.01 3.36 -12.57
N GLY A 222 -14.13 3.00 -13.53
CA GLY A 222 -13.60 3.90 -14.56
C GLY A 222 -14.40 4.02 -15.86
N GLU A 223 -15.48 3.25 -16.07
CA GLU A 223 -16.21 3.28 -17.34
C GLU A 223 -17.36 4.31 -17.33
N GLY A 224 -17.05 5.56 -17.68
CA GLY A 224 -18.06 6.56 -18.07
C GLY A 224 -17.52 8.00 -18.11
N PRO A 225 -18.03 8.86 -19.01
CA PRO A 225 -17.55 10.24 -19.16
C PRO A 225 -17.91 11.07 -17.92
N GLY A 226 -16.89 11.64 -17.25
CA GLY A 226 -17.04 12.55 -16.11
C GLY A 226 -16.88 11.94 -14.69
N LYS A 227 -16.24 10.78 -14.52
CA LYS A 227 -16.34 10.02 -13.26
C LYS A 227 -15.26 10.30 -12.20
N TYR A 228 -15.77 10.71 -11.04
CA TYR A 228 -15.15 10.74 -9.72
C TYR A 228 -14.38 9.45 -9.41
N PHE A 229 -13.24 9.61 -8.74
CA PHE A 229 -12.54 8.51 -8.07
C PHE A 229 -13.53 7.69 -7.23
N PRO A 230 -13.42 6.35 -7.22
CA PRO A 230 -14.38 5.52 -6.52
C PRO A 230 -14.47 5.87 -5.04
N ASP A 231 -15.65 5.69 -4.44
CA ASP A 231 -15.92 5.89 -3.01
C ASP A 231 -14.90 5.13 -2.15
N ALA A 232 -14.48 5.69 -1.02
CA ALA A 232 -13.48 5.12 -0.12
C ALA A 232 -13.63 3.63 0.26
N ARG A 233 -14.78 2.98 0.02
CA ARG A 233 -14.96 1.52 0.01
C ARG A 233 -13.89 0.77 -0.78
N TRP A 234 -13.43 1.24 -1.95
CA TRP A 234 -12.37 0.54 -2.69
C TRP A 234 -11.02 0.53 -1.95
N ARG A 235 -10.76 1.55 -1.11
CA ARG A 235 -9.53 1.63 -0.29
C ARG A 235 -9.51 0.57 0.81
N LYS A 236 -10.68 0.06 1.22
CA LYS A 236 -10.82 -1.08 2.17
C LYS A 236 -10.51 -2.43 1.52
N LEU A 237 -10.51 -2.51 0.19
CA LEU A 237 -10.17 -3.74 -0.52
C LEU A 237 -8.67 -4.04 -0.42
N SER A 238 -8.34 -5.34 -0.36
CA SER A 238 -6.97 -5.80 -0.28
C SER A 238 -6.15 -5.38 -1.50
N ASN A 239 -5.00 -4.75 -1.25
CA ASN A 239 -3.97 -4.45 -2.25
C ASN A 239 -2.88 -5.54 -2.35
N ARG A 240 -3.04 -6.64 -1.63
CA ARG A 240 -2.08 -7.76 -1.62
C ARG A 240 -2.66 -9.02 -2.23
N TYR A 241 -3.97 -9.19 -2.14
CA TYR A 241 -4.65 -10.43 -2.46
C TYR A 241 -5.81 -10.17 -3.42
N CYS A 242 -6.02 -11.10 -4.34
CA CYS A 242 -7.24 -11.19 -5.14
C CYS A 242 -8.38 -11.78 -4.31
N GLU A 243 -9.58 -11.84 -4.88
CA GLU A 243 -10.77 -12.42 -4.22
C GLU A 243 -10.52 -13.86 -3.74
N ILE A 244 -9.84 -14.66 -4.55
CA ILE A 244 -9.53 -16.08 -4.27
C ILE A 244 -8.53 -16.26 -3.12
N HIS A 245 -7.72 -15.23 -2.83
CA HIS A 245 -6.68 -15.27 -1.80
C HIS A 245 -6.97 -14.31 -0.64
N ASP A 246 -8.20 -13.85 -0.48
CA ASP A 246 -8.59 -12.99 0.64
C ASP A 246 -8.54 -13.78 1.96
N PRO A 247 -7.66 -13.45 2.92
CA PRO A 247 -7.55 -14.19 4.19
C PRO A 247 -8.83 -14.11 5.04
N SER A 248 -9.70 -13.13 4.78
CA SER A 248 -10.95 -12.92 5.51
C SER A 248 -12.07 -13.85 5.03
N ASN A 249 -11.90 -14.48 3.86
CA ASN A 249 -12.88 -15.39 3.28
C ASN A 249 -12.58 -16.84 3.73
N PRO A 250 -13.51 -17.54 4.41
CA PRO A 250 -13.32 -18.94 4.82
C PRO A 250 -13.07 -19.91 3.66
N GLY A 251 -13.59 -19.62 2.46
CA GLY A 251 -13.36 -20.39 1.24
C GLY A 251 -12.06 -20.05 0.51
N SER A 252 -11.24 -19.18 1.09
CA SER A 252 -10.01 -18.68 0.48
C SER A 252 -8.94 -19.74 0.30
N ARG A 253 -8.19 -19.61 -0.80
CA ARG A 253 -6.98 -20.41 -1.06
C ARG A 253 -5.74 -19.83 -0.40
N TYR A 254 -5.88 -18.77 0.40
CA TYR A 254 -4.75 -18.09 1.03
C TYR A 254 -3.80 -19.07 1.73
N HIS A 255 -4.33 -19.92 2.61
CA HIS A 255 -3.50 -20.86 3.38
C HIS A 255 -2.92 -22.00 2.52
N SER A 256 -3.62 -22.43 1.48
CA SER A 256 -3.13 -23.48 0.58
C SER A 256 -1.95 -23.01 -0.29
N ASP A 257 -1.99 -21.75 -0.73
CA ASP A 257 -0.99 -21.22 -1.66
C ASP A 257 0.12 -20.41 -0.94
N LEU A 258 -0.07 -20.01 0.32
CA LEU A 258 0.92 -19.27 1.11
C LEU A 258 2.31 -19.97 1.21
N PRO A 259 2.41 -21.30 1.41
CA PRO A 259 3.70 -22.00 1.43
C PRO A 259 4.51 -21.84 0.14
N PHE A 260 3.83 -21.64 -0.99
CA PHE A 260 4.45 -21.49 -2.30
C PHE A 260 4.91 -20.06 -2.62
N ARG A 261 4.59 -19.07 -1.76
CA ARG A 261 4.86 -17.64 -2.01
C ARG A 261 6.32 -17.36 -2.37
N VAL A 262 7.27 -17.97 -1.66
CA VAL A 262 8.71 -17.74 -1.89
C VAL A 262 9.15 -18.35 -3.23
N ALA A 263 8.73 -19.58 -3.51
CA ALA A 263 9.02 -20.25 -4.78
C ALA A 263 8.41 -19.49 -5.97
N PHE A 264 7.16 -19.02 -5.83
CA PHE A 264 6.47 -18.21 -6.83
C PHE A 264 7.22 -16.93 -7.14
N ARG A 265 7.62 -16.17 -6.11
CA ARG A 265 8.38 -14.93 -6.29
C ARG A 265 9.72 -15.19 -6.97
N ARG A 266 10.45 -16.23 -6.54
CA ARG A 266 11.73 -16.59 -7.15
C ARG A 266 11.59 -16.94 -8.63
N GLU A 267 10.58 -17.73 -8.97
CA GLU A 267 10.33 -18.11 -10.36
C GLU A 267 9.90 -16.92 -11.22
N LEU A 268 9.09 -16.01 -10.67
CA LEU A 268 8.70 -14.79 -11.37
C LEU A 268 9.91 -13.89 -11.67
N GLU A 269 10.85 -13.74 -10.73
CA GLU A 269 12.08 -12.99 -10.96
C GLU A 269 12.99 -13.68 -11.99
N ALA A 270 13.02 -15.02 -12.02
CA ALA A 270 13.74 -15.78 -13.04
C ALA A 270 13.16 -15.54 -14.44
N LEU A 271 11.83 -15.58 -14.59
CA LEU A 271 11.17 -15.28 -15.87
C LEU A 271 11.38 -13.82 -16.32
N ARG A 272 11.64 -12.90 -15.38
CA ARG A 272 12.00 -11.50 -15.66
C ARG A 272 13.48 -11.28 -15.96
N GLY A 273 14.30 -12.33 -15.98
CA GLY A 273 15.75 -12.24 -16.20
C GLY A 273 16.52 -11.69 -14.99
N ARG A 274 15.92 -11.62 -13.81
CA ARG A 274 16.53 -11.07 -12.58
C ARG A 274 17.06 -12.16 -11.64
N GLY A 275 17.13 -13.40 -12.11
CA GLY A 275 17.65 -14.53 -11.34
C GLY A 275 17.56 -15.86 -12.09
N TYR A 276 17.87 -16.95 -11.39
CA TYR A 276 17.83 -18.30 -11.94
C TYR A 276 16.59 -19.05 -11.48
N SER A 277 15.91 -19.69 -12.44
CA SER A 277 14.79 -20.59 -12.15
C SER A 277 15.28 -21.74 -11.30
N GLY A 278 14.45 -22.11 -10.33
CA GLY A 278 14.72 -23.28 -9.52
C GLY A 278 14.46 -24.58 -10.26
N PHE A 279 13.86 -24.60 -11.46
CA PHE A 279 13.40 -25.82 -12.11
C PHE A 279 14.27 -26.21 -13.32
N ALA A 280 14.52 -27.51 -13.48
CA ALA A 280 15.19 -28.05 -14.66
C ALA A 280 14.28 -28.02 -15.90
N PHE A 281 13.00 -28.34 -15.72
CA PHE A 281 11.97 -28.21 -16.74
C PHE A 281 11.23 -26.88 -16.56
N ARG A 282 11.14 -26.06 -17.61
CA ARG A 282 10.43 -24.76 -17.58
C ARG A 282 9.28 -24.76 -18.57
N PHE A 283 8.15 -24.20 -18.15
CA PHE A 283 7.06 -23.94 -19.07
C PHE A 283 7.45 -22.86 -20.10
N PRO A 284 7.07 -23.05 -21.38
CA PRO A 284 7.26 -22.03 -22.39
C PRO A 284 6.38 -20.81 -22.07
N LEU A 285 6.92 -19.63 -22.37
CA LEU A 285 6.18 -18.37 -22.31
C LEU A 285 5.40 -18.16 -23.61
N PRO A 286 4.24 -17.49 -23.57
CA PRO A 286 3.60 -17.00 -24.79
C PRO A 286 4.48 -15.95 -25.49
N ASN A 287 4.28 -15.78 -26.79
CA ASN A 287 4.97 -14.75 -27.56
C ASN A 287 4.48 -13.37 -27.09
N GLY A 288 5.41 -12.49 -26.70
CA GLY A 288 5.06 -11.17 -26.18
C GLY A 288 4.42 -11.20 -24.80
N ALA A 289 4.77 -12.19 -23.97
CA ALA A 289 4.16 -12.42 -22.67
C ALA A 289 4.07 -11.14 -21.82
N ASP A 290 2.85 -10.79 -21.39
CA ASP A 290 2.65 -9.66 -20.50
C ASP A 290 2.96 -10.01 -19.03
N THR A 291 2.81 -9.02 -18.13
CA THR A 291 3.07 -9.27 -16.70
C THR A 291 2.14 -10.31 -16.10
N GLN A 292 0.88 -10.38 -16.52
CA GLN A 292 -0.09 -11.33 -16.01
C GLN A 292 0.23 -12.75 -16.44
N GLU A 293 0.63 -12.94 -17.71
CA GLU A 293 1.01 -14.22 -18.30
C GLU A 293 2.33 -14.76 -17.73
N LEU A 294 3.31 -13.88 -17.48
CA LEU A 294 4.54 -14.24 -16.75
C LEU A 294 4.21 -14.77 -15.35
N ARG A 295 3.29 -14.09 -14.64
CA ARG A 295 2.84 -14.54 -13.31
C ARG A 295 2.06 -15.85 -13.39
N LYS A 296 1.20 -16.03 -14.39
CA LYS A 296 0.49 -17.30 -14.58
C LYS A 296 1.47 -18.44 -14.79
N THR A 297 2.50 -18.21 -15.61
CA THR A 297 3.54 -19.21 -15.89
C THR A 297 4.32 -19.56 -14.63
N ALA A 298 4.78 -18.57 -13.85
CA ALA A 298 5.47 -18.81 -12.58
C ALA A 298 4.58 -19.56 -11.58
N TYR A 299 3.31 -19.17 -11.48
CA TYR A 299 2.35 -19.83 -10.61
C TYR A 299 2.13 -21.29 -11.04
N ASP A 300 1.92 -21.54 -12.33
CA ASP A 300 1.73 -22.88 -12.86
C ASP A 300 2.94 -23.76 -12.63
N GLN A 301 4.14 -23.21 -12.83
CA GLN A 301 5.42 -23.89 -12.62
C GLN A 301 5.54 -24.37 -11.17
N VAL A 302 5.28 -23.50 -10.20
CA VAL A 302 5.38 -23.83 -8.77
C VAL A 302 4.31 -24.82 -8.33
N HIS A 303 3.13 -24.78 -8.95
CA HIS A 303 2.03 -25.71 -8.68
C HIS A 303 1.99 -26.94 -9.61
N SER A 304 3.05 -27.19 -10.38
CA SER A 304 3.15 -28.32 -11.34
C SER A 304 3.54 -29.66 -10.70
N ARG A 305 3.91 -29.64 -9.41
CA ARG A 305 4.54 -30.77 -8.68
C ARG A 305 5.87 -31.21 -9.30
N LEU A 306 6.52 -30.34 -10.06
CA LEU A 306 7.90 -30.55 -10.47
C LEU A 306 8.84 -30.18 -9.32
N HIS A 307 9.98 -30.86 -9.22
CA HIS A 307 10.95 -30.59 -8.16
C HIS A 307 11.92 -29.49 -8.59
N PRO A 308 12.20 -28.50 -7.71
CA PRO A 308 13.28 -27.57 -7.97
C PRO A 308 14.63 -28.31 -8.03
N ALA A 309 15.41 -28.07 -9.08
CA ALA A 309 16.84 -28.29 -9.12
C ALA A 309 17.50 -27.44 -8.03
N THR A 310 17.71 -28.01 -6.84
CA THR A 310 18.62 -27.41 -5.86
C THR A 310 20.05 -27.43 -6.41
N THR A 311 20.93 -26.60 -5.85
CA THR A 311 22.35 -26.42 -6.24
C THR A 311 23.20 -27.69 -6.36
N SER A 312 22.71 -28.87 -5.95
CA SER A 312 23.30 -30.18 -6.26
C SER A 312 22.48 -30.86 -7.36
N LEU A 313 23.08 -30.99 -8.55
CA LEU A 313 22.49 -31.51 -9.79
C LEU A 313 21.97 -32.97 -9.70
N THR A 314 22.33 -33.74 -8.67
CA THR A 314 22.06 -35.19 -8.63
C THR A 314 21.13 -35.65 -7.51
N ALA A 315 20.96 -34.88 -6.42
CA ALA A 315 20.31 -35.42 -5.21
C ALA A 315 18.80 -35.14 -5.05
N LYS A 316 18.16 -34.26 -5.84
CA LYS A 316 16.74 -33.88 -5.59
C LYS A 316 15.81 -33.80 -6.80
N LEU A 317 16.27 -34.10 -8.01
CA LEU A 317 15.39 -34.15 -9.18
C LEU A 317 14.50 -35.41 -9.13
N GLY A 318 13.20 -35.23 -9.37
CA GLY A 318 12.29 -36.34 -9.56
C GLY A 318 12.56 -37.07 -10.88
N LEU A 319 11.91 -38.23 -11.05
CA LEU A 319 12.10 -39.07 -12.23
C LEU A 319 11.77 -38.33 -13.54
N ARG A 320 10.71 -37.51 -13.54
CA ARG A 320 10.28 -36.73 -14.71
C ARG A 320 11.37 -35.75 -15.14
N GLU A 321 11.90 -34.99 -14.19
CA GLU A 321 12.92 -33.97 -14.43
C GLU A 321 14.24 -34.60 -14.89
N LYS A 322 14.65 -35.73 -14.29
CA LYS A 322 15.84 -36.48 -14.74
C LYS A 322 15.70 -36.96 -16.19
N ILE A 323 14.54 -37.52 -16.55
CA ILE A 323 14.28 -37.96 -17.92
C ILE A 323 14.29 -36.76 -18.89
N TRP A 324 13.73 -35.62 -18.50
CA TRP A 324 13.78 -34.41 -19.31
C TRP A 324 15.21 -33.98 -19.62
N VAL A 325 16.05 -33.85 -18.59
CA VAL A 325 17.46 -33.44 -18.75
C VAL A 325 18.21 -34.39 -19.69
N LEU A 326 18.10 -35.71 -19.49
CA LEU A 326 18.77 -36.69 -20.34
C LEU A 326 18.21 -36.72 -21.77
N HIS A 327 16.92 -36.42 -21.95
CA HIS A 327 16.33 -36.31 -23.29
C HIS A 327 16.85 -35.07 -24.03
N GLU A 328 17.02 -33.93 -23.36
CA GLU A 328 17.62 -32.71 -23.94
C GLU A 328 19.09 -32.94 -24.34
N GLU A 329 19.80 -33.85 -23.67
CA GLU A 329 21.14 -34.33 -24.06
C GLU A 329 21.13 -35.27 -25.28
N GLY A 330 19.96 -35.54 -25.88
CA GLY A 330 19.81 -36.36 -27.08
C GLY A 330 19.73 -37.87 -26.84
N LEU A 331 19.58 -38.32 -25.60
CA LEU A 331 19.52 -39.76 -25.30
C LEU A 331 18.17 -40.37 -25.69
N HIS A 332 18.22 -41.56 -26.29
CA HIS A 332 17.04 -42.37 -26.53
C HIS A 332 16.52 -43.05 -25.25
N GLN A 333 15.22 -43.37 -25.21
CA GLN A 333 14.55 -43.92 -24.01
C GLN A 333 15.21 -45.16 -23.41
N ALA A 334 15.77 -46.04 -24.25
CA ALA A 334 16.47 -47.24 -23.78
C ALA A 334 17.76 -46.88 -23.02
N GLU A 335 18.48 -45.86 -23.48
CA GLU A 335 19.69 -45.38 -22.82
C GLU A 335 19.36 -44.66 -21.51
N ILE A 336 18.32 -43.83 -21.50
CA ILE A 336 17.81 -43.17 -20.30
C ILE A 336 17.42 -44.21 -19.24
N ALA A 337 16.71 -45.27 -19.63
CA ALA A 337 16.31 -46.36 -18.75
C ALA A 337 17.52 -47.05 -18.09
N ARG A 338 18.56 -47.34 -18.88
CA ARG A 338 19.83 -47.91 -18.37
C ARG A 338 20.52 -46.98 -17.39
N ARG A 339 20.70 -45.70 -17.75
CA ARG A 339 21.40 -44.72 -16.90
C ARG A 339 20.70 -44.45 -15.57
N LEU A 340 19.36 -44.45 -15.56
CA LEU A 340 18.57 -44.17 -14.37
C LEU A 340 18.22 -45.42 -13.55
N GLY A 341 18.55 -46.63 -14.03
CA GLY A 341 18.19 -47.88 -13.37
C GLY A 341 16.69 -48.13 -13.28
N VAL A 342 15.92 -47.69 -14.29
CA VAL A 342 14.44 -47.83 -14.32
C VAL A 342 13.98 -48.54 -15.59
N SER A 343 12.75 -49.05 -15.61
CA SER A 343 12.20 -49.67 -16.81
C SER A 343 11.93 -48.67 -17.93
N ARG A 344 12.07 -49.09 -19.19
CA ARG A 344 11.68 -48.28 -20.36
C ARG A 344 10.23 -47.82 -20.30
N GLN A 345 9.35 -48.64 -19.71
CA GLN A 345 7.95 -48.27 -19.48
C GLN A 345 7.81 -47.11 -18.49
N ALA A 346 8.61 -47.09 -17.42
CA ALA A 346 8.64 -45.97 -16.48
C ALA A 346 9.11 -44.67 -17.17
N VAL A 347 10.13 -44.76 -18.03
CA VAL A 347 10.59 -43.64 -18.85
C VAL A 347 9.46 -43.11 -19.75
N SER A 348 8.80 -44.00 -20.49
CA SER A 348 7.68 -43.65 -21.38
C SER A 348 6.51 -43.00 -20.63
N LYS A 349 6.11 -43.55 -19.47
CA LYS A 349 5.03 -42.99 -18.64
C LYS A 349 5.39 -41.59 -18.11
N ALA A 350 6.60 -41.41 -17.59
CA ALA A 350 7.06 -40.12 -17.08
C ALA A 350 7.15 -39.05 -18.20
N TRP A 351 7.63 -39.44 -19.39
CA TRP A 351 7.67 -38.58 -20.56
C TRP A 351 6.26 -38.18 -21.03
N LYS A 352 5.33 -39.13 -21.10
CA LYS A 352 3.92 -38.86 -21.41
C LYS A 352 3.30 -37.90 -20.40
N SER A 353 3.58 -38.09 -19.10
CA SER A 353 3.11 -37.19 -18.05
C SER A 353 3.64 -35.75 -18.20
N LEU A 354 4.91 -35.58 -18.59
CA LEU A 354 5.47 -34.26 -18.90
C LEU A 354 4.78 -33.63 -20.13
N LYS A 355 4.59 -34.39 -21.21
CA LYS A 355 3.87 -33.90 -22.40
C LYS A 355 2.45 -33.46 -22.07
N GLU A 356 1.72 -34.23 -21.26
CA GLU A 356 0.39 -33.85 -20.80
C GLU A 356 0.40 -32.55 -19.99
N LEU A 357 1.43 -32.33 -19.18
CA LEU A 357 1.60 -31.10 -18.40
C LEU A 357 1.86 -29.88 -19.31
N VAL A 358 2.65 -30.04 -20.37
CA VAL A 358 2.87 -28.98 -21.38
C VAL A 358 1.61 -28.67 -22.16
N LEU A 359 0.86 -29.71 -22.56
CA LEU A 359 -0.41 -29.52 -23.27
C LEU A 359 -1.43 -28.76 -22.40
N LYS A 360 -1.51 -29.07 -21.10
CA LYS A 360 -2.34 -28.30 -20.14
C LYS A 360 -1.92 -26.84 -20.09
N ARG A 361 -0.61 -26.56 -19.99
CA ARG A 361 -0.10 -25.18 -19.98
C ARG A 361 -0.45 -24.44 -21.28
N HIS A 362 -0.28 -25.09 -22.42
CA HIS A 362 -0.57 -24.50 -23.73
C HIS A 362 -2.07 -24.20 -23.90
N ALA A 363 -2.96 -25.01 -23.32
CA ALA A 363 -4.40 -24.75 -23.34
C ALA A 363 -4.81 -23.50 -22.54
N GLU A 364 -3.94 -23.02 -21.64
CA GLU A 364 -4.18 -21.90 -20.73
C GLU A 364 -3.14 -20.78 -20.92
N VAL A 365 -2.53 -20.70 -22.10
CA VAL A 365 -1.32 -19.87 -22.29
C VAL A 365 -1.62 -18.38 -22.18
N TYR A 366 -2.72 -17.95 -22.77
CA TYR A 366 -3.18 -16.56 -22.82
C TYR A 366 -4.18 -16.26 -21.72
N ILE A 367 -4.14 -15.04 -21.19
CA ILE A 367 -5.12 -14.52 -20.24
C ILE A 367 -6.09 -13.59 -20.97
N ASP A 368 -7.39 -13.76 -20.71
CA ASP A 368 -8.42 -12.84 -21.18
C ASP A 368 -8.33 -11.54 -20.35
N PRO A 369 -8.07 -10.38 -20.99
CA PRO A 369 -7.88 -9.12 -20.28
C PRO A 369 -9.16 -8.60 -19.61
N GLY A 370 -10.34 -8.95 -20.13
CA GLY A 370 -11.61 -8.54 -19.54
C GLY A 370 -11.96 -9.35 -18.29
N THR A 371 -11.47 -10.57 -18.19
CA THR A 371 -11.86 -11.48 -17.11
C THR A 371 -10.73 -11.81 -16.13
N GLY A 372 -9.47 -11.59 -16.50
CA GLY A 372 -8.27 -11.95 -15.73
C GLY A 372 -8.02 -13.46 -15.60
N GLU A 373 -8.74 -14.28 -16.37
CA GLU A 373 -8.65 -15.75 -16.37
C GLU A 373 -8.11 -16.29 -17.69
N PRO A 374 -7.61 -17.55 -17.73
CA PRO A 374 -7.14 -18.16 -18.97
C PRO A 374 -8.20 -18.12 -20.06
N SER A 375 -7.81 -17.66 -21.26
CA SER A 375 -8.63 -17.71 -22.45
C SER A 375 -8.70 -19.16 -22.95
N ILE A 376 -9.87 -19.78 -22.77
CA ILE A 376 -10.11 -21.18 -23.14
C ILE A 376 -10.90 -21.24 -24.45
N LYS A 377 -10.58 -22.23 -25.30
CA LYS A 377 -11.33 -22.47 -26.54
C LYS A 377 -12.83 -22.66 -26.24
N PRO A 378 -13.74 -22.08 -27.05
CA PRO A 378 -15.18 -22.18 -26.83
C PRO A 378 -15.70 -23.62 -26.69
N SER A 379 -15.15 -24.57 -27.46
CA SER A 379 -15.53 -25.99 -27.37
C SER A 379 -15.18 -26.61 -26.02
N VAL A 380 -14.02 -26.27 -25.45
CA VAL A 380 -13.59 -26.76 -24.13
C VAL A 380 -14.41 -26.11 -23.02
N LEU A 381 -14.76 -24.83 -23.17
CA LEU A 381 -15.65 -24.14 -22.24
C LEU A 381 -17.07 -24.74 -22.25
N ALA A 382 -17.59 -25.09 -23.42
CA ALA A 382 -18.89 -25.77 -23.55
C ALA A 382 -18.89 -27.18 -22.92
N GLU A 383 -17.80 -27.94 -23.10
CA GLU A 383 -17.60 -29.22 -22.43
C GLU A 383 -17.57 -29.05 -20.90
N LEU A 384 -16.81 -28.06 -20.39
CA LEU A 384 -16.73 -27.75 -18.96
C LEU A 384 -18.11 -27.43 -18.38
N LYS A 385 -18.89 -26.57 -19.05
CA LYS A 385 -20.26 -26.21 -18.63
C LYS A 385 -21.17 -27.44 -18.56
N THR A 386 -21.10 -28.29 -19.59
CA THR A 386 -21.87 -29.54 -19.64
C THR A 386 -21.53 -30.47 -18.49
N LEU A 387 -20.23 -30.69 -18.23
CA LEU A 387 -19.78 -31.58 -17.16
C LEU A 387 -20.11 -31.03 -15.77
N HIS A 388 -20.04 -29.71 -15.57
CA HIS A 388 -20.43 -29.06 -14.32
C HIS A 388 -21.94 -29.22 -14.06
N ALA A 389 -22.77 -28.98 -15.08
CA ALA A 389 -24.22 -29.18 -14.99
C ALA A 389 -24.61 -30.63 -14.67
N GLN A 390 -23.77 -31.60 -15.07
CA GLN A 390 -23.93 -33.02 -14.73
C GLN A 390 -23.44 -33.39 -13.32
N GLY A 391 -22.95 -32.43 -12.53
CA GLY A 391 -22.41 -32.68 -11.18
C GLY A 391 -21.07 -33.44 -11.17
N VAL A 392 -20.33 -33.44 -12.28
CA VAL A 392 -19.04 -34.14 -12.36
C VAL A 392 -18.01 -33.48 -11.44
N PRO A 393 -17.25 -34.23 -10.62
CA PRO A 393 -16.25 -33.63 -9.73
C PRO A 393 -15.17 -32.84 -10.49
N ILE A 394 -14.75 -31.71 -9.94
CA ILE A 394 -13.74 -30.81 -10.55
C ILE A 394 -12.46 -31.52 -11.00
N SER A 395 -11.97 -32.51 -10.25
CA SER A 395 -10.79 -33.28 -10.64
C SER A 395 -11.00 -34.08 -11.92
N GLU A 396 -12.21 -34.59 -12.13
CA GLU A 396 -12.59 -35.33 -13.33
C GLU A 396 -12.83 -34.38 -14.51
N ILE A 397 -13.47 -33.23 -14.27
CA ILE A 397 -13.60 -32.17 -15.29
C ILE A 397 -12.22 -31.74 -15.80
N ALA A 398 -11.27 -31.48 -14.89
CA ALA A 398 -9.91 -31.08 -15.25
C ALA A 398 -9.16 -32.16 -16.05
N ARG A 399 -9.45 -33.44 -15.79
CA ARG A 399 -8.89 -34.56 -16.55
C ARG A 399 -9.42 -34.59 -17.99
N ARG A 400 -10.74 -34.43 -18.16
CA ARG A 400 -11.41 -34.49 -19.47
C ARG A 400 -11.07 -33.27 -20.35
N THR A 401 -11.19 -32.07 -19.78
CA THR A 401 -10.92 -30.81 -20.49
C THR A 401 -9.44 -30.51 -20.70
N ARG A 402 -8.56 -31.32 -20.09
CA ARG A 402 -7.09 -31.12 -20.10
C ARG A 402 -6.69 -29.72 -19.62
N LEU A 403 -7.36 -29.25 -18.56
CA LEU A 403 -7.03 -28.02 -17.86
C LEU A 403 -6.40 -28.33 -16.49
N PHE A 404 -5.78 -27.34 -15.88
CA PHE A 404 -5.37 -27.42 -14.49
C PHE A 404 -6.60 -27.36 -13.58
N LYS A 405 -6.61 -28.18 -12.51
CA LYS A 405 -7.70 -28.25 -11.51
C LYS A 405 -8.12 -26.86 -11.01
N ARG A 406 -7.13 -26.01 -10.75
CA ARG A 406 -7.32 -24.61 -10.28
C ARG A 406 -8.01 -23.70 -11.29
N THR A 407 -7.79 -23.93 -12.59
CA THR A 407 -8.41 -23.15 -13.66
C THR A 407 -9.87 -23.57 -13.79
N VAL A 408 -10.15 -24.86 -13.75
CA VAL A 408 -11.52 -25.38 -13.68
C VAL A 408 -12.25 -24.83 -12.46
N GLN A 409 -11.64 -24.84 -11.27
CA GLN A 409 -12.24 -24.25 -10.06
C GLN A 409 -12.63 -22.79 -10.24
N ALA A 410 -11.74 -21.98 -10.83
CA ALA A 410 -12.00 -20.56 -11.04
C ALA A 410 -13.10 -20.31 -12.09
N LEU A 411 -13.12 -21.10 -13.17
CA LEU A 411 -14.13 -20.99 -14.22
C LEU A 411 -15.51 -21.45 -13.73
N VAL A 412 -15.57 -22.55 -12.99
CA VAL A 412 -16.81 -23.08 -12.41
C VAL A 412 -17.43 -22.09 -11.43
N GLY A 413 -16.63 -21.49 -10.53
CA GLY A 413 -17.11 -20.48 -9.58
C GLY A 413 -17.60 -19.16 -10.21
N ARG A 414 -17.59 -19.05 -11.55
CA ARG A 414 -18.18 -17.95 -12.32
C ARG A 414 -19.42 -18.38 -13.12
N LEU A 415 -19.70 -19.68 -13.18
CA LEU A 415 -20.90 -20.23 -13.84
C LEU A 415 -22.09 -20.28 -12.88
N ASP A 416 -21.79 -20.45 -11.58
CA ASP A 416 -22.72 -20.30 -10.46
C ASP A 416 -22.85 -18.80 -10.10
#